data_AF-A0A1I6X470-F1
#
_entry.id   AF-A0A1I6X470-F1
#
_cell.length_a   1.000
_cell.length_b   1.000
_cell.length_c   1.000
_cell.angle_alpha   90.00
_cell.angle_beta   90.00
_cell.angle_gamma   90.00
#
_symmetry.space_group_name_H-M   'P 1'
#
loop_
_entity.id
_entity.type
_entity.pdbx_description
1 polymer ?
#
loop_
_entity_poly.entity_id
_entity_poly.type
_entity_poly.pdbx_seq_one_letter_code
_entity_poly.pdbx_strand_id
1 'polypeptide(L)'
;MPVIPDLPWTARRTFDGPGVVLLTELRLRRLRDVPAFMVTSLTILRQVSRSPGARSALLRAQPLRLYFATVSWWDDQTTMRTFARTDPHRTAMRRWGPRLSSFGNRALPASGSMPTVDEALSAAAAPTA
;
A
#
# COMPACT_ATOMS: atom_id res chain seq x y z
N MET A 1 20.83 7.39 -4.28
CA MET A 1 20.38 6.03 -3.88
C MET A 1 19.50 5.53 -5.01
N PRO A 2 19.76 4.36 -5.62
CA PRO A 2 18.99 3.95 -6.80
C PRO A 2 17.53 3.79 -6.38
N VAL A 3 16.67 4.59 -7.00
CA VAL A 3 15.22 4.51 -6.84
C VAL A 3 14.81 3.26 -7.61
N ILE A 4 14.44 2.20 -6.89
CA ILE A 4 13.68 1.12 -7.52
C ILE A 4 12.37 1.76 -7.98
N PRO A 5 12.04 1.74 -9.28
CA PRO A 5 10.79 2.31 -9.76
C PRO A 5 9.63 1.57 -9.07
N ASP A 6 8.70 2.35 -8.50
CA ASP A 6 7.51 1.79 -7.85
C ASP A 6 6.75 0.94 -8.88
N LEU A 7 6.39 -0.28 -8.51
CA LEU A 7 5.66 -1.19 -9.39
C LEU A 7 4.22 -0.70 -9.49
N PRO A 8 3.80 -0.13 -10.64
CA PRO A 8 2.46 0.38 -10.78
C PRO A 8 1.55 -0.75 -11.26
N TRP A 9 0.39 -0.89 -10.64
CA TRP A 9 -0.66 -1.71 -11.23
C TRP A 9 -1.54 -0.90 -12.20
N THR A 10 -1.60 0.43 -12.03
CA THR A 10 -2.19 1.37 -13.00
C THR A 10 -1.46 2.71 -12.94
N ALA A 11 -0.62 2.98 -13.94
CA ALA A 11 0.05 4.26 -14.06
C ALA A 11 -0.93 5.31 -14.63
N ARG A 12 -1.23 6.33 -13.83
CA ARG A 12 -1.82 7.62 -14.25
C ARG A 12 -3.24 7.55 -14.84
N ARG A 13 -4.23 7.18 -14.02
CA ARG A 13 -5.61 7.64 -14.26
C ARG A 13 -5.94 8.76 -13.28
N THR A 14 -6.46 9.86 -13.80
CA THR A 14 -7.16 10.87 -12.99
C THR A 14 -8.51 10.30 -12.61
N PHE A 15 -8.89 10.45 -11.34
CA PHE A 15 -10.18 9.99 -10.86
C PHE A 15 -10.99 11.20 -10.43
N ASP A 16 -12.20 11.31 -10.96
CA ASP A 16 -13.13 12.34 -10.55
C ASP A 16 -13.74 11.98 -9.19
N GLY A 17 -14.01 13.02 -8.39
CA GLY A 17 -14.70 12.89 -7.11
C GLY A 17 -13.81 12.46 -5.93
N PRO A 18 -14.37 12.55 -4.71
CA PRO A 18 -13.65 12.19 -3.49
C PRO A 18 -13.31 10.69 -3.48
N GLY A 19 -12.24 10.37 -2.77
CA GLY A 19 -11.83 9.00 -2.49
C GLY A 19 -10.96 8.91 -1.25
N VAL A 20 -10.46 7.71 -0.98
CA VAL A 20 -9.57 7.44 0.15
C VAL A 20 -8.27 6.85 -0.36
N VAL A 21 -7.16 7.47 -0.01
CA VAL A 21 -5.83 6.90 -0.22
C VAL A 21 -5.38 6.21 1.06
N LEU A 22 -5.04 4.93 0.95
CA LEU A 22 -4.44 4.14 2.01
C LEU A 22 -2.94 4.02 1.77
N LEU A 23 -2.16 4.59 2.69
CA LEU A 23 -0.72 4.39 2.79
C LEU A 23 -0.45 3.31 3.85
N THR A 24 0.22 2.24 3.45
CA THR A 24 0.70 1.21 4.37
C THR A 24 2.21 1.09 4.26
N GLU A 25 2.89 1.06 5.40
CA GLU A 25 4.34 0.96 5.50
C GLU A 25 4.69 -0.25 6.36
N LEU A 26 5.59 -1.09 5.87
CA LEU A 26 5.96 -2.33 6.51
C LEU A 26 7.48 -2.46 6.49
N ARG A 27 8.07 -2.69 7.67
CA ARG A 27 9.49 -2.97 7.80
C ARG A 27 9.68 -4.38 8.35
N LEU A 28 10.43 -5.22 7.64
CA LEU A 28 10.72 -6.60 8.04
C LEU A 28 11.85 -6.62 9.10
N ARG A 29 11.91 -7.72 9.85
CA ARG A 29 12.99 -7.97 10.83
C ARG A 29 14.23 -8.63 10.23
N ARG A 30 14.09 -9.37 9.12
CA ARG A 30 15.17 -10.22 8.57
C ARG A 30 15.17 -10.24 7.04
N LEU A 31 16.36 -10.29 6.44
CA LEU A 31 16.54 -10.36 4.97
C LEU A 31 15.99 -11.66 4.37
N ARG A 32 16.07 -12.79 5.10
CA ARG A 32 15.53 -14.09 4.62
C ARG A 32 14.02 -14.10 4.39
N ASP A 33 13.30 -13.17 5.02
CA ASP A 33 11.84 -13.06 4.89
C ASP A 33 11.44 -12.28 3.62
N VAL A 34 12.38 -11.52 3.03
CA VAL A 34 12.13 -10.61 1.90
C VAL A 34 11.57 -11.30 0.66
N PRO A 35 12.11 -12.45 0.19
CA PRO A 35 11.57 -13.08 -1.02
C PRO A 35 10.10 -13.51 -0.85
N ALA A 36 9.78 -14.16 0.27
CA ALA A 36 8.42 -14.60 0.57
C ALA A 36 7.47 -13.41 0.80
N PHE A 37 7.96 -12.32 1.41
CA PHE A 37 7.17 -11.11 1.59
C PHE A 37 6.88 -10.43 0.25
N MET A 38 7.87 -10.32 -0.65
CA MET A 38 7.69 -9.75 -1.98
C MET A 38 6.61 -10.50 -2.78
N VAL A 39 6.63 -11.84 -2.77
CA VAL A 39 5.57 -12.66 -3.40
C VAL A 39 4.20 -12.36 -2.78
N THR A 40 4.14 -12.20 -1.46
CA THR A 40 2.90 -11.83 -0.76
C THR A 40 2.42 -10.44 -1.20
N SER A 41 3.30 -9.44 -1.25
CA SER A 41 2.98 -8.08 -1.68
C SER A 41 2.45 -8.04 -3.10
N LEU A 42 3.05 -8.79 -4.03
CA LEU A 42 2.55 -8.88 -5.41
C LEU A 42 1.19 -9.58 -5.50
N THR A 43 0.95 -10.58 -4.66
CA THR A 43 -0.35 -11.28 -4.59
C THR A 43 -1.44 -10.34 -4.07
N ILE A 44 -1.13 -9.55 -3.03
CA ILE A 44 -2.04 -8.53 -2.50
C ILE A 44 -2.27 -7.43 -3.54
N LEU A 45 -1.24 -6.99 -4.26
CA LEU A 45 -1.38 -5.99 -5.33
C LEU A 45 -2.35 -6.49 -6.42
N ARG A 46 -2.27 -7.78 -6.79
CA ARG A 46 -3.23 -8.45 -7.68
C ARG A 46 -4.64 -8.58 -7.07
N GLN A 47 -4.78 -8.67 -5.75
CA GLN A 47 -6.08 -8.66 -5.08
C GLN A 47 -6.70 -7.26 -5.11
N VAL A 48 -5.93 -6.22 -4.74
CA VAL A 48 -6.38 -4.81 -4.82
C VAL A 48 -6.86 -4.52 -6.24
N SER A 49 -6.08 -4.95 -7.21
CA SER A 49 -6.37 -4.91 -8.64
C SER A 49 -7.75 -5.41 -9.08
N ARG A 50 -8.35 -6.30 -8.31
CA ARG A 50 -9.62 -6.97 -8.62
C ARG A 50 -10.69 -6.63 -7.60
N SER A 51 -10.38 -5.76 -6.64
CA SER A 51 -11.28 -5.43 -5.54
C SER A 51 -12.27 -4.35 -5.98
N PRO A 52 -13.58 -4.54 -5.71
CA PRO A 52 -14.57 -3.50 -5.92
C PRO A 52 -14.16 -2.20 -5.21
N GLY A 53 -14.23 -1.10 -5.96
CA GLY A 53 -13.89 0.24 -5.49
C GLY A 53 -12.39 0.55 -5.37
N ALA A 54 -11.49 -0.38 -5.70
CA ALA A 54 -10.08 -0.03 -5.87
C ALA A 54 -9.88 0.71 -7.21
N ARG A 55 -9.38 1.94 -7.12
CA ARG A 55 -9.10 2.77 -8.30
C ARG A 55 -7.70 2.56 -8.84
N SER A 56 -6.70 2.49 -7.97
CA SER A 56 -5.30 2.29 -8.35
C SER A 56 -4.42 1.88 -7.17
N ALA A 57 -3.24 1.32 -7.43
CA ALA A 57 -2.27 0.97 -6.40
C ALA A 57 -0.82 1.03 -6.90
N LEU A 58 0.09 1.40 -5.98
CA LEU A 58 1.53 1.46 -6.14
C LEU A 58 2.18 0.63 -5.03
N LEU A 59 3.21 -0.14 -5.40
CA LEU A 59 4.07 -0.86 -4.47
C LEU A 59 5.50 -0.35 -4.58
N ARG A 60 6.01 0.21 -3.48
CA ARG A 60 7.43 0.49 -3.28
C ARG A 60 8.06 -0.66 -2.52
N ALA A 61 9.04 -1.31 -3.13
CA ALA A 61 9.85 -2.31 -2.46
C ALA A 61 11.31 -1.83 -2.37
N GLN A 62 11.87 -1.82 -1.17
CA GLN A 62 13.29 -1.59 -0.92
C GLN A 62 13.88 -2.80 -0.17
N PRO A 63 14.13 -3.93 -0.88
CA PRO A 63 14.50 -5.22 -0.29
C PRO A 63 15.69 -5.17 0.68
N LEU A 64 16.76 -4.49 0.27
CA LEU A 64 17.99 -4.33 1.08
C LEU A 64 17.78 -3.49 2.34
N ARG A 65 16.74 -2.65 2.35
CA ARG A 65 16.36 -1.83 3.51
C ARG A 65 15.27 -2.49 4.35
N LEU A 66 14.86 -3.71 4.02
CA LEU A 66 13.76 -4.42 4.66
C LEU A 66 12.45 -3.62 4.66
N TYR A 67 12.29 -2.68 3.72
CA TYR A 67 11.19 -1.71 3.73
C TYR A 67 10.30 -1.90 2.52
N PHE A 68 9.00 -1.86 2.77
CA PHE A 68 7.95 -1.92 1.77
C PHE A 68 6.91 -0.86 2.10
N ALA A 69 6.40 -0.20 1.07
CA ALA A 69 5.27 0.70 1.21
C ALA A 69 4.27 0.47 0.07
N THR A 70 2.99 0.61 0.37
CA THR A 70 1.93 0.58 -0.61
C THR A 70 1.07 1.81 -0.49
N VAL A 71 0.70 2.38 -1.63
CA VAL A 71 -0.33 3.40 -1.73
C VAL A 71 -1.46 2.83 -2.57
N SER A 72 -2.67 2.83 -2.06
CA SER A 72 -3.85 2.36 -2.80
C SER A 72 -4.98 3.38 -2.70
N TRP A 73 -5.63 3.65 -3.83
CA TRP A 73 -6.76 4.55 -3.91
C TRP A 73 -8.06 3.75 -3.97
N TRP A 74 -9.02 4.16 -3.16
CA TRP A 74 -10.34 3.56 -3.05
C TRP A 74 -11.44 4.59 -3.30
N ASP A 75 -12.59 4.14 -3.81
CA ASP A 75 -13.79 4.97 -3.96
C ASP A 75 -14.23 5.58 -2.62
N ASP A 76 -14.15 4.79 -1.55
CA ASP A 76 -14.59 5.19 -0.23
C ASP A 76 -13.96 4.31 0.87
N GLN A 77 -14.22 4.67 2.13
CA GLN A 77 -13.67 3.97 3.28
C GLN A 77 -14.28 2.56 3.48
N THR A 78 -15.49 2.32 3.00
CA THR A 78 -16.21 1.04 3.12
C THR A 78 -15.61 -0.02 2.19
N THR A 79 -15.37 0.33 0.93
CA THR A 79 -14.73 -0.55 -0.05
C THR A 79 -13.30 -0.91 0.38
N MET A 80 -12.54 0.09 0.85
CA MET A 80 -11.22 -0.10 1.47
C MET A 80 -11.25 -1.07 2.66
N ARG A 81 -12.16 -0.86 3.63
CA ARG A 81 -12.28 -1.72 4.82
C ARG A 81 -12.74 -3.13 4.47
N THR A 82 -13.57 -3.28 3.44
CA THR A 82 -14.01 -4.58 2.93
C THR A 82 -12.82 -5.36 2.37
N PHE A 83 -12.01 -4.74 1.51
CA PHE A 83 -10.77 -5.34 1.02
C PHE A 83 -9.86 -5.81 2.16
N ALA A 84 -9.62 -4.96 3.16
CA ALA A 84 -8.70 -5.27 4.26
C ALA A 84 -9.07 -6.54 5.04
N ARG A 85 -10.36 -6.92 5.03
CA ARG A 85 -10.93 -8.09 5.72
C ARG A 85 -11.02 -9.33 4.82
N THR A 86 -10.75 -9.21 3.53
CA THR A 86 -10.86 -10.28 2.54
C THR A 86 -9.52 -10.97 2.32
N ASP A 87 -9.55 -12.28 2.06
CA ASP A 87 -8.35 -13.04 1.71
C ASP A 87 -7.93 -12.79 0.25
N PRO A 88 -6.61 -12.84 -0.04
CA PRO A 88 -5.51 -13.24 0.85
C PRO A 88 -4.97 -12.16 1.82
N HIS A 89 -5.37 -10.90 1.71
CA HIS A 89 -4.84 -9.81 2.54
C HIS A 89 -4.97 -10.07 4.05
N ARG A 90 -6.15 -10.48 4.51
CA ARG A 90 -6.40 -10.78 5.93
C ARG A 90 -5.41 -11.81 6.48
N THR A 91 -5.26 -12.94 5.79
CA THR A 91 -4.32 -13.99 6.19
C THR A 91 -2.87 -13.52 6.14
N ALA A 92 -2.50 -12.71 5.14
CA ALA A 92 -1.16 -12.15 5.04
C ALA A 92 -0.80 -11.24 6.23
N MET A 93 -1.71 -10.38 6.67
CA MET A 93 -1.48 -9.52 7.85
C MET A 93 -1.24 -10.35 9.12
N ARG A 94 -2.01 -11.42 9.32
CA ARG A 94 -1.79 -12.34 10.45
C ARG A 94 -0.45 -13.07 10.37
N ARG A 95 -0.05 -13.51 9.18
CA ARG A 95 1.22 -14.22 8.96
C ARG A 95 2.43 -13.32 9.18
N TRP A 96 2.37 -12.08 8.69
CA TRP A 96 3.53 -11.19 8.64
C TRP A 96 3.66 -10.27 9.85
N GLY A 97 2.57 -9.94 10.55
CA GLY A 97 2.58 -9.07 11.73
C GLY A 97 3.73 -9.36 12.72
N PRO A 98 3.91 -10.62 13.19
CA PRO A 98 5.00 -10.98 14.12
C PRO A 98 6.42 -10.85 13.55
N ARG A 99 6.56 -10.74 12.22
CA ARG A 99 7.83 -10.65 11.47
C ARG A 99 8.19 -9.23 11.06
N LEU A 100 7.32 -8.26 11.36
CA LEU A 100 7.58 -6.84 11.15
C LEU A 100 8.32 -6.25 12.35
N SER A 101 9.26 -5.34 12.07
CA SER A 101 9.88 -4.46 13.06
C SER A 101 9.08 -3.17 13.24
N SER A 102 8.41 -2.72 12.19
CA SER A 102 7.44 -1.63 12.24
C SER A 102 6.32 -1.82 11.22
N PHE A 103 5.15 -1.27 11.55
CA PHE A 103 3.96 -1.26 10.72
C PHE A 103 3.26 0.09 10.86
N GLY A 104 2.97 0.74 9.75
CA GLY A 104 2.20 1.97 9.67
C GLY A 104 1.04 1.78 8.70
N ASN A 105 -0.13 2.32 9.03
CA ASN A 105 -1.31 2.28 8.17
C ASN A 105 -2.13 3.56 8.34
N ARG A 106 -2.24 4.36 7.28
CA ARG A 106 -2.84 5.70 7.32
C ARG A 106 -3.78 5.90 6.15
N ALA A 107 -5.02 6.27 6.44
CA ALA A 107 -6.01 6.64 5.43
C ALA A 107 -6.04 8.16 5.31
N LEU A 108 -5.94 8.66 4.09
CA LEU A 108 -5.92 10.07 3.75
C LEU A 108 -7.10 10.38 2.81
N PRO A 109 -7.78 11.53 2.98
CA PRO A 109 -8.72 12.00 1.96
C PRO A 109 -7.96 12.24 0.65
N ALA A 110 -8.57 11.91 -0.47
CA ALA A 110 -7.97 12.07 -1.79
C ALA A 110 -8.95 12.64 -2.81
N SER A 111 -8.41 13.48 -3.70
CA SER A 111 -9.11 14.04 -4.86
C SER A 111 -8.13 14.17 -6.03
N GLY A 112 -8.63 13.98 -7.26
CA GLY A 112 -7.83 14.13 -8.48
C GLY A 112 -6.96 12.91 -8.83
N SER A 113 -5.64 13.09 -8.86
CA SER A 113 -4.69 12.08 -9.37
C SER A 113 -4.05 11.27 -8.25
N MET A 114 -3.79 10.00 -8.51
CA MET A 114 -3.10 9.13 -7.56
C MET A 114 -1.76 9.72 -7.08
N PRO A 115 -1.56 9.89 -5.76
CA PRO A 115 -0.28 10.34 -5.24
C PRO A 115 0.77 9.24 -5.41
N THR A 116 2.00 9.67 -5.66
CA THR A 116 3.19 8.85 -5.53
C THR A 116 3.37 8.38 -4.08
N VAL A 117 4.23 7.39 -3.88
CA VAL A 117 4.56 6.93 -2.53
C VAL A 117 5.22 8.05 -1.70
N ASP A 118 6.07 8.88 -2.31
CA ASP A 118 6.72 10.01 -1.63
C ASP A 118 5.73 11.11 -1.23
N GLU A 119 4.77 11.45 -2.09
CA GLU A 119 3.72 12.42 -1.77
C GLU A 119 2.83 11.91 -0.64
N ALA A 120 2.44 10.63 -0.67
CA ALA A 120 1.64 10.03 0.39
C ALA A 120 2.41 10.00 1.73
N LEU A 121 3.70 9.66 1.72
CA LEU A 121 4.55 9.69 2.92
C LEU A 121 4.68 11.10 3.50
N SER A 122 4.86 12.10 2.62
CA SER A 122 4.99 13.51 3.02
C SER A 122 3.69 14.05 3.62
N ALA A 123 2.56 13.80 2.96
CA ALA A 123 1.24 14.19 3.46
C ALA A 123 0.93 13.55 4.81
N ALA A 124 1.33 12.28 4.99
CA ALA A 124 1.08 11.57 6.24
C ALA A 124 2.00 12.03 7.39
N ALA A 125 3.16 12.63 7.09
CA ALA A 125 4.09 13.17 8.08
C ALA A 125 3.75 14.60 8.54
N ALA A 126 2.87 15.31 7.83
CA ALA A 126 2.41 16.63 8.23
C ALA A 126 1.61 16.53 9.56
N PRO A 127 1.85 17.43 10.53
CA PRO A 127 1.05 17.46 11.76
C PRO A 127 -0.41 17.74 11.41
N THR A 128 -1.33 16.98 12.00
CA THR A 128 -2.76 17.26 11.93
C THR A 128 -2.99 18.65 12.53
N ALA A 129 -3.39 19.62 11.71
CA ALA A 129 -3.74 20.96 12.15
C ALA A 129 -4.98 20.97 13.07
#